data_AF-A0A074LJI2-F1
#
_entry.id   AF-A0A074LJI2-F1
#
_cell.length_a   1.000
_cell.length_b   1.000
_cell.length_c   1.000
_cell.angle_alpha   90.00
_cell.angle_beta   90.00
_cell.angle_gamma   90.00
#
_symmetry.space_group_name_H-M   'P 1'
#
loop_
_entity.id
_entity.type
_entity.pdbx_description
1 polymer ?
#
loop_
_entity_poly.entity_id
_entity_poly.type
_entity_poly.pdbx_seq_one_letter_code
_entity_poly.pdbx_strand_id
1 'polypeptide(L)'
;MTAGTPDKIDMDLYLTKDTVYMLNPSTKKWEKSSAVGTDPLGDLSSLMEINSAGPQAEANMIAILPYTSYSEDNMAYHIAYTIDSNGLKKLLELQKTNPMAPQLQNGMTMKMTLDIDKATYLQQGMSMQMEADQFGTHLITQMTATVKDFDKMPQVTVPDDVLKNAVETTH
;
A
#
# COMPACT_ATOMS: atom_id res chain seq x y z
N MET A 1 22.68 -26.41 -13.34
CA MET A 1 22.85 -25.02 -12.89
C MET A 1 21.48 -24.52 -12.49
N THR A 2 21.19 -24.43 -11.20
CA THR A 2 19.94 -23.82 -10.71
C THR A 2 20.11 -22.32 -10.86
N ALA A 3 19.39 -21.71 -11.82
CA ALA A 3 19.35 -20.27 -11.94
C ALA A 3 18.80 -19.70 -10.62
N GLY A 4 19.63 -18.98 -9.88
CA GLY A 4 19.21 -18.30 -8.66
C GLY A 4 18.14 -17.27 -9.00
N THR A 5 17.12 -17.16 -8.16
CA THR A 5 16.14 -16.09 -8.26
C THR A 5 16.89 -14.76 -8.20
N PRO A 6 16.73 -13.85 -9.18
CA PRO A 6 17.47 -12.60 -9.16
C PRO A 6 17.11 -11.77 -7.93
N ASP A 7 18.13 -11.18 -7.29
CA ASP A 7 17.97 -10.35 -6.08
C ASP A 7 17.19 -9.05 -6.36
N LYS A 8 17.04 -8.67 -7.63
CA LYS A 8 16.30 -7.48 -8.07
C LYS A 8 15.50 -7.77 -9.33
N ILE A 9 14.25 -7.33 -9.33
CA ILE A 9 13.37 -7.33 -10.49
C ILE A 9 12.92 -5.89 -10.71
N ASP A 10 13.30 -5.30 -11.83
CA ASP A 10 12.78 -4.01 -12.28
C ASP A 10 11.54 -4.26 -13.14
N MET A 11 10.44 -3.58 -12.79
CA MET A 11 9.15 -3.70 -13.48
C MET A 11 8.62 -2.30 -13.79
N ASP A 12 8.14 -2.13 -15.01
CA ASP A 12 7.42 -0.93 -15.43
C ASP A 12 5.91 -1.21 -15.41
N LEU A 13 5.15 -0.28 -14.85
CA LEU A 13 3.70 -0.39 -14.68
C LEU A 13 3.02 0.89 -15.15
N TYR A 14 1.95 0.75 -15.93
CA TYR A 14 1.02 1.85 -16.22
C TYR A 14 -0.37 1.48 -15.72
N LEU A 15 -0.89 2.30 -14.82
CA LEU A 15 -2.26 2.18 -14.34
C LEU A 15 -3.15 3.18 -15.07
N THR A 16 -4.24 2.69 -15.65
CA THR A 16 -5.29 3.52 -16.23
C THR A 16 -6.61 3.19 -15.56
N LYS A 17 -7.64 4.01 -15.82
CA LYS A 17 -8.99 3.75 -15.34
C LYS A 17 -9.59 2.41 -15.82
N ASP A 18 -9.12 1.90 -16.96
CA ASP A 18 -9.73 0.75 -17.64
C ASP A 18 -8.87 -0.52 -17.58
N THR A 19 -7.57 -0.40 -17.33
CA THR A 19 -6.63 -1.53 -17.38
C THR A 19 -5.29 -1.21 -16.70
N VAL A 20 -4.57 -2.27 -16.37
CA VAL A 20 -3.20 -2.24 -15.90
C VAL A 20 -2.30 -2.80 -17.01
N TYR A 21 -1.24 -2.07 -17.37
CA TYR A 21 -0.17 -2.57 -18.23
C TYR A 21 1.07 -2.84 -17.38
N MET A 22 1.67 -4.02 -17.54
CA MET A 22 2.86 -4.44 -16.81
C MET A 22 3.89 -5.03 -17.76
N LEU A 23 5.15 -4.65 -17.62
CA LEU A 23 6.23 -5.30 -18.35
C LEU A 23 6.63 -6.58 -17.62
N ASN A 24 6.36 -7.74 -18.23
CA ASN A 24 6.80 -9.00 -17.66
C ASN A 24 8.33 -9.10 -17.74
N PRO A 25 9.03 -9.17 -16.59
CA PRO A 25 10.49 -9.13 -16.55
C PRO A 25 11.13 -10.36 -17.20
N SER A 26 10.43 -11.49 -17.26
CA SER A 26 10.88 -12.77 -17.83
C SER A 26 10.72 -12.82 -19.35
N THR A 27 9.58 -12.36 -19.87
CA THR A 27 9.28 -12.43 -21.30
C THR A 27 9.65 -11.15 -22.05
N LYS A 28 9.91 -10.06 -21.32
CA LYS A 28 10.11 -8.69 -21.85
C LYS A 28 8.96 -8.22 -22.74
N LYS A 29 7.75 -8.75 -22.49
CA LYS A 29 6.52 -8.35 -23.18
C LYS A 29 5.64 -7.55 -22.25
N TRP A 30 4.94 -6.58 -22.84
CA TRP A 30 3.86 -5.90 -22.17
C TRP A 30 2.68 -6.85 -22.04
N GLU A 31 2.15 -6.92 -20.84
CA GLU A 31 0.96 -7.67 -20.49
C GLU A 31 -0.10 -6.66 -20.04
N LYS A 32 -1.34 -6.86 -20.47
CA LYS A 32 -2.49 -6.10 -20.00
C LYS A 32 -3.48 -7.03 -19.34
N SER A 33 -3.95 -6.62 -18.18
CA SER A 33 -5.02 -7.31 -17.47
C SER A 33 -6.27 -6.42 -17.47
N SER A 34 -7.42 -7.03 -17.77
CA SER A 34 -8.73 -6.42 -17.53
C SER A 34 -9.05 -6.47 -16.04
N ALA A 35 -8.24 -5.80 -15.21
CA ALA A 35 -8.50 -5.66 -13.79
C ALA A 35 -9.45 -4.48 -13.55
N VAL A 36 -10.69 -4.58 -14.06
CA VAL A 36 -11.79 -3.71 -13.64
C VAL A 36 -12.97 -4.60 -13.30
N GLY A 37 -12.90 -5.18 -12.11
CA GLY A 37 -13.94 -6.02 -11.53
C GLY A 37 -13.75 -6.27 -10.04
N THR A 38 -12.49 -6.31 -9.60
CA THR A 38 -12.10 -6.34 -8.18
C THR A 38 -10.82 -5.56 -8.08
N ASP A 39 -10.93 -4.29 -7.72
CA ASP A 39 -9.87 -3.29 -7.70
C ASP A 39 -8.77 -3.68 -6.69
N PRO A 40 -7.65 -4.30 -7.11
CA PRO A 40 -6.58 -4.73 -6.19
C PRO A 40 -5.82 -3.50 -5.65
N LEU A 41 -5.93 -2.38 -6.35
CA LEU A 41 -5.41 -1.08 -5.93
C LEU A 41 -6.44 -0.27 -5.19
N GLY A 42 -7.73 -0.61 -5.27
CA GLY A 42 -8.80 -0.21 -4.38
C GLY A 42 -8.54 -0.72 -2.98
N ASP A 43 -7.97 -1.92 -2.84
CA ASP A 43 -7.54 -2.47 -1.56
C ASP A 43 -6.25 -1.80 -1.01
N LEU A 44 -5.33 -1.37 -1.90
CA LEU A 44 -4.12 -0.64 -1.50
C LEU A 44 -4.38 0.84 -1.23
N SER A 45 -5.25 1.47 -2.02
CA SER A 45 -5.73 2.84 -1.82
C SER A 45 -6.64 2.90 -0.60
N SER A 46 -7.53 1.93 -0.35
CA SER A 46 -8.33 1.89 0.88
C SER A 46 -7.50 1.70 2.16
N LEU A 47 -6.33 1.04 2.07
CA LEU A 47 -5.33 1.02 3.14
C LEU A 47 -4.64 2.39 3.33
N MET A 48 -4.47 3.17 2.26
CA MET A 48 -3.93 4.54 2.30
C MET A 48 -5.01 5.61 2.59
N GLU A 49 -6.29 5.29 2.38
CA GLU A 49 -7.48 6.11 2.64
C GLU A 49 -7.92 6.06 4.11
N ILE A 50 -7.10 5.50 5.00
CA ILE A 50 -7.22 5.78 6.44
C ILE A 50 -7.18 7.31 6.69
N ASN A 51 -6.63 8.09 5.75
CA ASN A 51 -6.62 9.56 5.72
C ASN A 51 -7.68 10.21 4.82
N SER A 52 -8.66 9.47 4.28
CA SER A 52 -9.73 10.07 3.47
C SER A 52 -10.70 10.86 4.36
N ALA A 53 -11.07 12.08 3.95
CA ALA A 53 -11.95 12.93 4.75
C ALA A 53 -13.41 12.43 4.72
N GLY A 54 -13.96 12.08 5.88
CA GLY A 54 -15.39 11.75 6.04
C GLY A 54 -15.74 11.20 7.43
N PRO A 55 -17.04 11.19 7.81
CA PRO A 55 -17.47 10.76 9.16
C PRO A 55 -17.08 9.32 9.51
N GLN A 56 -16.97 8.44 8.51
CA GLN A 56 -16.55 7.06 8.70
C GLN A 56 -15.03 6.95 8.96
N ALA A 57 -14.22 7.77 8.31
CA ALA A 57 -12.78 7.82 8.54
C ALA A 57 -12.46 8.39 9.93
N GLU A 58 -13.21 9.39 10.38
CA GLU A 58 -13.12 9.91 11.75
C GLU A 58 -13.44 8.85 12.80
N ALA A 59 -14.52 8.07 12.59
CA ALA A 59 -14.86 6.96 13.48
C ALA A 59 -13.77 5.86 13.51
N ASN A 60 -13.18 5.55 12.34
CA ASN A 60 -12.08 4.60 12.23
C ASN A 60 -10.81 5.10 12.94
N MET A 61 -10.50 6.40 12.81
CA MET A 61 -9.40 7.05 13.53
C MET A 61 -9.59 6.98 15.04
N ILE A 62 -10.79 7.29 15.54
CA ILE A 62 -11.09 7.24 16.99
C ILE A 62 -10.86 5.83 17.54
N ALA A 63 -11.26 4.80 16.79
CA ALA A 63 -11.09 3.40 17.21
C ALA A 63 -9.62 2.98 17.36
N ILE A 64 -8.70 3.64 16.65
CA ILE A 64 -7.27 3.33 16.71
C ILE A 64 -6.44 4.25 17.60
N LEU A 65 -6.99 5.37 18.07
CA LEU A 65 -6.31 6.31 18.97
C LEU A 65 -5.57 5.64 20.16
N PRO A 66 -6.12 4.60 20.84
CA PRO A 66 -5.40 3.95 21.93
C PRO A 66 -4.08 3.27 21.52
N TYR A 67 -3.89 3.02 20.23
CA TYR A 67 -2.71 2.41 19.64
C TYR A 67 -1.76 3.44 19.01
N THR A 68 -2.02 4.73 19.22
CA THR A 68 -1.24 5.82 18.64
C THR A 68 -0.32 6.47 19.65
N SER A 69 0.87 6.83 19.20
CA SER A 69 1.76 7.77 19.87
C SER A 69 2.06 8.92 18.93
N TYR A 70 2.27 10.09 19.54
CA TYR A 70 2.58 11.32 18.84
C TYR A 70 3.93 11.83 19.33
N SER A 71 4.77 12.23 18.38
CA SER A 71 5.98 13.00 18.65
C SER A 71 6.17 14.04 17.55
N GLU A 72 7.08 14.99 17.78
CA GLU A 72 7.39 16.01 16.79
C GLU A 72 8.85 16.42 16.90
N ASP A 73 9.41 16.85 15.78
CA ASP A 73 10.71 17.51 15.72
C ASP A 73 10.56 18.94 15.16
N ASN A 74 11.68 19.58 14.76
CA ASN A 74 11.64 20.95 14.25
C ASN A 74 10.99 21.07 12.85
N MET A 75 10.87 19.99 12.09
CA MET A 75 10.44 19.97 10.69
C MET A 75 9.12 19.22 10.49
N ALA A 76 8.82 18.21 11.30
CA ALA A 76 7.70 17.30 11.09
C ALA A 76 6.93 16.98 12.37
N TYR A 77 5.64 16.66 12.18
CA TYR A 77 4.85 15.88 13.11
C TYR A 77 5.03 14.40 12.77
N HIS A 78 5.30 13.57 13.78
CA HIS A 78 5.41 12.13 13.64
C HIS A 78 4.24 11.46 14.35
N ILE A 79 3.42 10.75 13.58
CA ILE A 79 2.29 10.00 14.12
C ILE A 79 2.62 8.53 13.98
N ALA A 80 2.88 7.87 15.11
CA ALA A 80 3.21 6.45 15.16
C ALA A 80 2.01 5.63 15.63
N TYR A 81 1.75 4.53 14.94
CA TYR A 81 0.68 3.59 15.25
C TYR A 81 1.35 2.25 15.56
N THR A 82 1.12 1.69 16.74
CA THR A 82 1.56 0.32 17.08
C THR A 82 0.33 -0.52 17.37
N ILE A 83 -0.04 -1.31 16.36
CA ILE A 83 -1.28 -2.06 16.34
C ILE A 83 -0.94 -3.54 16.47
N ASP A 84 -1.42 -4.15 17.56
CA ASP A 84 -1.34 -5.59 17.76
C ASP A 84 -2.42 -6.33 16.95
N SER A 85 -2.43 -7.66 17.03
CA SER A 85 -3.40 -8.47 16.27
C SER A 85 -4.85 -8.13 16.61
N ASN A 86 -5.14 -7.67 17.84
CA ASN A 86 -6.50 -7.29 18.26
C ASN A 86 -6.91 -5.95 17.66
N GLY A 87 -6.01 -4.96 17.64
CA GLY A 87 -6.24 -3.67 17.01
C GLY A 87 -6.39 -3.80 15.49
N LEU A 88 -5.60 -4.67 14.85
CA LEU A 88 -5.65 -4.92 13.41
C LEU A 88 -6.98 -5.58 13.02
N LYS A 89 -7.42 -6.56 13.82
CA LYS A 89 -8.72 -7.19 13.63
C LYS A 89 -9.87 -6.17 13.72
N LYS A 90 -9.86 -5.29 14.72
CA LYS A 90 -10.86 -4.22 14.85
C LYS A 90 -10.86 -3.27 13.65
N LEU A 91 -9.68 -2.88 13.17
CA LEU A 91 -9.53 -2.02 11.99
C LEU A 91 -10.19 -2.63 10.74
N LEU A 92 -9.98 -3.92 10.53
CA LEU A 92 -10.48 -4.60 9.33
C LEU A 92 -11.97 -4.94 9.43
N GLU A 93 -12.47 -5.25 10.63
CA GLU A 93 -13.90 -5.36 10.89
C GLU A 93 -14.63 -4.04 10.58
N LEU A 94 -13.99 -2.89 10.85
CA LEU A 94 -14.53 -1.56 10.53
C LEU A 94 -14.55 -1.27 9.02
N GLN A 95 -13.55 -1.74 8.27
CA GLN A 95 -13.49 -1.50 6.83
C GLN A 95 -14.44 -2.37 6.02
N LYS A 96 -15.01 -3.46 6.57
CA LYS A 96 -15.99 -4.37 5.91
C LYS A 96 -15.59 -4.90 4.52
N THR A 97 -14.38 -4.64 4.03
CA THR A 97 -13.99 -4.82 2.63
C THR A 97 -13.02 -5.96 2.39
N ASN A 98 -12.38 -6.53 3.41
CA ASN A 98 -11.25 -7.42 3.12
C ASN A 98 -11.53 -8.92 3.40
N PRO A 99 -11.67 -9.77 2.36
CA PRO A 99 -11.79 -11.23 2.51
C PRO A 99 -10.56 -11.90 3.12
N MET A 100 -9.44 -11.18 3.30
CA MET A 100 -8.24 -11.65 4.00
C MET A 100 -8.28 -11.46 5.52
N ALA A 101 -9.26 -10.75 6.08
CA ALA A 101 -9.39 -10.56 7.53
C ALA A 101 -9.35 -11.87 8.38
N PRO A 102 -9.89 -13.02 7.91
CA PRO A 102 -9.77 -14.29 8.61
C PRO A 102 -8.37 -14.92 8.59
N GLN A 103 -7.48 -14.50 7.69
CA GLN A 103 -6.13 -15.05 7.53
C GLN A 103 -5.08 -14.31 8.36
N LEU A 104 -5.46 -13.22 9.03
CA LEU A 104 -4.59 -12.51 9.95
C LEU A 104 -4.51 -13.31 11.25
N GLN A 105 -3.52 -14.19 11.29
CA GLN A 105 -3.27 -15.10 12.39
C GLN A 105 -2.83 -14.31 13.64
N ASN A 106 -3.10 -14.91 14.80
CA ASN A 106 -2.57 -14.45 16.08
C ASN A 106 -1.06 -14.22 15.99
N GLY A 107 -0.57 -13.07 16.45
CA GLY A 107 0.86 -12.75 16.47
C GLY A 107 1.29 -11.73 15.42
N MET A 108 0.39 -11.26 14.55
CA MET A 108 0.71 -10.15 13.67
C MET A 108 0.77 -8.82 14.43
N THR A 109 1.85 -8.08 14.26
CA THR A 109 2.02 -6.72 14.78
C THR A 109 2.34 -5.78 13.62
N MET A 110 1.73 -4.61 13.62
CA MET A 110 1.97 -3.57 12.63
C MET A 110 2.44 -2.29 13.34
N LYS A 111 3.56 -1.75 12.90
CA LYS A 111 4.07 -0.44 13.28
C LYS A 111 4.02 0.46 12.07
N MET A 112 3.26 1.54 12.12
CA MET A 112 3.21 2.55 11.07
C MET A 112 3.70 3.88 11.63
N THR A 113 4.39 4.68 10.83
CA THR A 113 4.77 6.06 11.15
C THR A 113 4.41 6.92 9.96
N LEU A 114 3.70 8.02 10.22
CA LEU A 114 3.38 9.05 9.25
C LEU A 114 4.16 10.31 9.59
N ASP A 115 4.81 10.89 8.60
CA ASP A 115 5.55 12.14 8.72
C ASP A 115 4.78 13.25 8.02
N ILE A 116 4.34 14.25 8.78
CA ILE A 116 3.60 15.41 8.28
C ILE A 116 4.51 16.63 8.37
N ASP A 117 4.74 17.32 7.24
CA ASP A 117 5.54 18.54 7.19
C ASP A 117 4.83 19.68 7.95
N LYS A 118 5.55 20.37 8.85
CA LYS A 118 4.96 21.43 9.69
C LYS A 118 4.60 22.71 8.94
N ALA A 119 5.24 22.98 7.81
CA ALA A 119 5.01 24.22 7.05
C ALA A 119 3.79 24.11 6.14
N THR A 120 3.57 22.93 5.56
CA THR A 120 2.54 22.66 4.56
C THR A 120 1.39 21.83 5.09
N TYR A 121 1.58 21.13 6.22
CA TYR A 121 0.65 20.15 6.79
C TYR A 121 0.35 18.97 5.86
N LEU A 122 1.24 18.69 4.91
CA LEU A 122 1.13 17.57 3.97
C LEU A 122 1.97 16.37 4.42
N GLN A 123 1.50 15.15 4.16
CA GLN A 123 2.20 13.91 4.49
C GLN A 123 3.41 13.71 3.57
N GLN A 124 4.63 13.93 4.05
CA GLN A 124 5.84 13.76 3.24
C GLN A 124 6.40 12.33 3.26
N GLY A 125 6.03 11.54 4.26
CA GLY A 125 6.61 10.21 4.49
C GLY A 125 5.67 9.24 5.17
N MET A 126 5.90 7.96 4.92
CA MET A 126 5.28 6.84 5.62
C MET A 126 6.29 5.71 5.77
N SER A 127 6.35 5.11 6.95
CA SER A 127 7.05 3.86 7.21
C SER A 127 6.07 2.85 7.80
N MET A 128 6.12 1.60 7.34
CA MET A 128 5.32 0.51 7.85
C MET A 128 6.20 -0.71 8.06
N GLN A 129 6.08 -1.32 9.22
CA GLN A 129 6.69 -2.60 9.55
C GLN A 129 5.60 -3.56 10.00
N MET A 130 5.49 -4.69 9.33
CA MET A 130 4.62 -5.79 9.71
C MET A 130 5.48 -6.97 10.14
N GLU A 131 5.15 -7.53 11.30
CA GLU A 131 5.76 -8.74 11.85
C GLU A 131 4.68 -9.81 11.94
N ALA A 132 4.94 -11.01 11.43
CA ALA A 132 4.00 -12.13 11.50
C ALA A 132 4.72 -13.47 11.52
N ASP A 133 4.22 -14.40 12.34
CA ASP A 133 4.67 -15.80 12.31
C ASP A 133 3.78 -16.59 11.34
N GLN A 134 4.33 -17.04 10.22
CA GLN A 134 3.63 -17.90 9.26
C GLN A 134 4.42 -19.18 9.02
N PHE A 135 3.75 -20.33 9.16
CA PHE A 135 4.33 -21.66 8.89
C PHE A 135 5.66 -21.92 9.64
N GLY A 136 5.78 -21.43 10.87
CA GLY A 136 6.99 -21.58 11.69
C GLY A 136 8.15 -20.64 11.32
N THR A 137 7.91 -19.68 10.42
CA THR A 137 8.87 -18.65 10.01
C THR A 137 8.40 -17.29 10.50
N HIS A 138 9.30 -16.54 11.14
CA HIS A 138 9.06 -15.15 11.51
C HIS A 138 9.33 -14.24 10.30
N LEU A 139 8.26 -13.65 9.76
CA LEU A 139 8.32 -12.73 8.64
C LEU A 139 8.30 -11.30 9.15
N ILE A 140 9.26 -10.50 8.68
CA ILE A 140 9.29 -9.06 8.90
C ILE A 140 9.25 -8.39 7.53
N THR A 141 8.18 -7.65 7.26
CA THR A 141 8.01 -6.85 6.05
C THR A 141 8.16 -5.40 6.42
N GLN A 142 9.07 -4.69 5.75
CA GLN A 142 9.25 -3.26 5.91
C GLN A 142 8.94 -2.55 4.60
N MET A 143 8.20 -1.46 4.70
CA MET A 143 7.83 -0.58 3.59
C MET A 143 8.13 0.85 4.01
N THR A 144 8.78 1.60 3.13
CA THR A 144 8.94 3.04 3.28
C THR A 144 8.42 3.70 2.02
N ALA A 145 7.70 4.80 2.19
CA ALA A 145 7.16 5.61 1.12
C ALA A 145 7.48 7.07 1.39
N THR A 146 7.88 7.79 0.34
CA THR A 146 8.07 9.24 0.37
C THR A 146 7.11 9.85 -0.63
N VAL A 147 6.37 10.86 -0.20
CA VAL A 147 5.43 11.59 -1.04
C VAL A 147 6.04 12.95 -1.35
N LYS A 148 6.05 13.30 -2.63
CA LYS A 148 6.62 14.56 -3.14
C LYS A 148 5.77 15.09 -4.28
N ASP A 149 6.09 16.30 -4.74
CA ASP A 149 5.44 16.91 -5.90
C ASP A 149 3.93 17.12 -5.73
N PHE A 150 3.50 17.51 -4.53
CA PHE A 150 2.14 17.98 -4.27
C PHE A 150 1.72 19.04 -5.28
N ASP A 151 0.44 19.00 -5.67
CA ASP A 151 -0.20 19.88 -6.66
C ASP A 151 0.40 19.83 -8.08
N LYS A 152 1.35 18.93 -8.34
CA LYS A 152 1.74 18.60 -9.71
C LYS A 152 0.87 17.44 -10.17
N MET A 153 0.09 17.67 -11.22
CA MET A 153 -0.62 16.62 -11.93
C MET A 153 0.23 16.22 -13.13
N PRO A 154 1.15 15.24 -13.01
CA PRO A 154 1.86 14.73 -14.18
C PRO A 154 0.83 14.12 -15.12
N GLN A 155 0.82 14.57 -16.38
CA GLN A 155 0.12 13.84 -17.42
C GLN A 155 0.93 12.59 -17.72
N VAL A 156 0.57 11.48 -17.07
CA VAL A 156 1.11 10.16 -17.39
C VAL A 156 0.27 9.61 -18.53
N THR A 157 0.86 9.59 -19.74
CA THR A 157 0.26 8.94 -20.91
C THR A 157 0.88 7.57 -21.12
N VAL A 158 0.06 6.55 -21.35
CA VAL A 158 0.55 5.23 -21.75
C VAL A 158 1.20 5.35 -23.14
N PRO A 159 2.47 4.96 -23.31
CA PRO A 159 3.13 5.02 -24.61
C PRO A 159 2.44 4.14 -25.67
N ASP A 160 2.44 4.59 -26.92
CA ASP A 160 1.78 3.89 -28.05
C ASP A 160 2.29 2.46 -28.27
N ASP A 161 3.58 2.21 -28.00
CA ASP A 161 4.18 0.89 -28.13
C ASP A 161 3.62 -0.08 -27.08
N VAL A 162 3.32 0.40 -25.87
CA VAL A 162 2.63 -0.39 -24.85
C VAL A 162 1.22 -0.73 -25.32
N LEU A 163 0.47 0.26 -25.79
CA LEU A 163 -0.91 0.07 -26.27
C LEU A 163 -1.00 -0.95 -27.41
N LYS A 164 -0.02 -0.95 -28.32
CA LYS A 164 0.02 -1.84 -29.49
C LYS A 164 0.53 -3.24 -29.18
N ASN A 165 1.49 -3.37 -28.27
CA ASN A 165 2.21 -4.63 -28.03
C ASN A 165 1.74 -5.38 -26.77
N ALA A 166 0.90 -4.76 -25.94
CA ALA A 166 0.38 -5.41 -24.74
C ALA A 166 -0.51 -6.61 -25.06
N VAL A 167 -0.13 -7.78 -24.57
CA VAL A 167 -0.87 -9.04 -24.73
C VAL A 167 -1.83 -9.21 -23.56
N GLU A 168 -3.06 -9.61 -23.85
CA GLU A 168 -4.05 -9.90 -22.80
C GLU A 168 -3.64 -11.16 -22.03
N THR A 169 -3.53 -11.03 -20.71
CA THR A 169 -3.27 -12.16 -19.82
C THR A 169 -4.54 -12.51 -19.05
N THR A 170 -5.12 -13.66 -19.35
CA THR A 170 -6.12 -14.31 -18.51
C THR A 170 -5.40 -15.03 -17.37
N HIS A 171 -5.44 -14.46 -16.18
CA HIS A 171 -5.08 -15.15 -14.94
C HIS A 171 -6.35 -15.61 -14.22
#